data_AF-A0A7W1Z3X3-F1
#
_entry.id   AF-A0A7W1Z3X3-F1
#
_cell.length_a   1.000
_cell.length_b   1.000
_cell.length_c   1.000
_cell.angle_alpha   90.00
_cell.angle_beta   90.00
_cell.angle_gamma   90.00
#
_symmetry.space_group_name_H-M   'P 1'
#
loop_
_entity.id
_entity.type
_entity.pdbx_description
1 polymer ?
#
loop_
_entity_poly.entity_id
_entity_poly.type
_entity_poly.pdbx_seq_one_letter_code
_entity_poly.pdbx_strand_id
1 'polypeptide(L)'
;MNHHLCTVFLVMGLAGGCWEQGLPATAWASPGTDVFQAFTQHIGAQIGKDKQEFAIADSCTVYFYQHLKKKPRAEVERIHFAPLSKTGLNYDCGKLFPEGLEQAREAFGNTQQRLSLSLTFYQMALVGDGDDNQEYSAQEIQDVLEAFGLPYLDGLPHGGYVIALTGLFESIRNEVQFKFLMEGMQVLMNKGYRFTDTDQAALNRELN
;
A
#
# COMPACT_ATOMS: atom_id res chain seq x y z
N MET A 1 70.24 27.52 54.59
CA MET A 1 71.08 28.43 53.77
C MET A 1 70.61 28.25 52.33
N ASN A 2 69.69 29.09 51.84
CA ASN A 2 69.96 30.30 51.01
C ASN A 2 70.97 29.99 49.89
N HIS A 3 70.73 30.21 48.59
CA HIS A 3 69.82 31.12 47.91
C HIS A 3 69.82 30.85 46.38
N HIS A 4 68.68 31.11 45.71
CA HIS A 4 68.56 31.74 44.37
C HIS A 4 69.04 30.97 43.10
N LEU A 5 68.47 31.11 41.89
CA LEU A 5 67.39 31.94 41.33
C LEU A 5 66.98 31.37 39.95
N CYS A 6 65.69 31.52 39.64
CA CYS A 6 65.03 31.68 38.33
C CYS A 6 65.77 31.32 37.02
N THR A 7 65.12 30.50 36.19
CA THR A 7 64.71 30.97 34.85
C THR A 7 63.35 30.35 34.48
N VAL A 8 62.44 31.26 34.18
CA VAL A 8 61.07 31.07 33.72
C VAL A 8 61.11 30.74 32.23
N PHE A 9 60.42 29.67 31.81
CA PHE A 9 59.76 29.66 30.50
C PHE A 9 58.37 29.06 30.66
N LEU A 10 57.41 29.97 30.60
CA LEU A 10 55.98 29.75 30.51
C LEU A 10 55.63 29.89 29.03
N VAL A 11 55.23 28.80 28.38
CA VAL A 11 54.32 28.86 27.23
C VAL A 11 53.24 27.82 27.47
N MET A 12 52.08 28.34 27.83
CA MET A 12 50.81 27.64 27.83
C MET A 12 50.46 27.23 26.40
N GLY A 13 50.01 25.99 26.24
CA GLY A 13 49.50 25.47 24.98
C GLY A 13 48.84 24.10 25.14
N LEU A 14 48.13 23.88 26.25
CA LEU A 14 47.17 22.78 26.39
C LEU A 14 45.83 23.24 25.81
N ALA A 15 45.69 23.18 24.49
CA ALA A 15 44.39 23.10 23.86
C ALA A 15 44.18 21.64 23.46
N GLY A 16 43.28 20.98 24.19
CA GLY A 16 42.96 19.57 24.02
C GLY A 16 42.56 19.28 22.57
N GLY A 17 43.30 18.35 21.96
CA GLY A 17 42.81 17.59 20.83
C GLY A 17 41.72 16.63 21.32
N CYS A 18 40.48 17.12 21.42
CA CYS A 18 39.29 16.28 21.31
C CYS A 18 38.72 16.53 19.91
N TRP A 19 39.25 15.78 18.96
CA TRP A 19 38.56 15.45 17.74
C TRP A 19 37.45 14.49 18.14
N GLU A 20 36.33 15.05 18.61
CA GLU A 20 35.05 14.35 18.57
C GLU A 20 34.70 14.21 17.09
N GLN A 21 35.27 13.19 16.46
CA GLN A 21 34.66 12.59 15.29
C GLN A 21 33.33 12.03 15.80
N GLY A 22 32.30 12.88 15.76
CA GLY A 22 30.93 12.40 15.77
C GLY A 22 30.86 11.31 14.73
N LEU A 23 30.64 10.07 15.19
CA LEU A 23 30.29 8.97 14.32
C LEU A 23 29.22 9.52 13.37
N PRO A 24 29.39 9.40 12.04
CA PRO A 24 28.28 9.74 11.15
C PRO A 24 27.10 8.93 11.68
N ALA A 25 25.97 9.60 11.91
CA ALA A 25 24.71 8.91 12.05
C ALA A 25 24.72 7.85 10.94
N THR A 26 24.70 6.57 11.31
CA THR A 26 24.52 5.51 10.34
C THR A 26 23.25 5.91 9.63
N ALA A 27 23.36 6.47 8.43
CA ALA A 27 22.21 6.77 7.62
C ALA A 27 21.64 5.39 7.33
N TRP A 28 20.51 5.08 7.97
CA TRP A 28 19.73 3.91 7.64
C TRP A 28 19.43 4.12 6.17
N ALA A 29 20.09 3.34 5.30
CA ALA A 29 19.96 3.54 3.87
C ALA A 29 18.47 3.45 3.55
N SER A 30 17.90 4.54 3.05
CA SER A 30 16.50 4.53 2.63
C SER A 30 16.34 3.37 1.64
N PRO A 31 15.30 2.53 1.78
CA PRO A 31 14.88 1.62 0.73
C PRO A 31 14.64 2.35 -0.60
N GLY A 32 14.47 3.68 -0.56
CA GLY A 32 14.42 4.58 -1.69
C GLY A 32 13.07 4.58 -2.40
N THR A 33 12.90 5.53 -3.30
CA THR A 33 11.78 5.69 -4.24
C THR A 33 11.33 4.37 -4.87
N ASP A 34 12.28 3.46 -5.13
CA ASP A 34 12.07 2.21 -5.86
C ASP A 34 11.07 1.27 -5.17
N VAL A 35 11.06 1.17 -3.84
CA VAL A 35 10.17 0.23 -3.13
C VAL A 35 8.73 0.71 -3.15
N PHE A 36 8.50 1.97 -2.76
CA PHE A 36 7.16 2.56 -2.77
C PHE A 36 6.57 2.53 -4.18
N GLN A 37 7.33 3.00 -5.16
CA GLN A 37 6.86 3.08 -6.54
C GLN A 37 6.56 1.69 -7.11
N ALA A 38 7.46 0.72 -6.98
CA ALA A 38 7.23 -0.63 -7.50
C ALA A 38 6.04 -1.31 -6.83
N PHE A 39 5.87 -1.11 -5.52
CA PHE A 39 4.78 -1.70 -4.76
C PHE A 39 3.41 -1.11 -5.13
N THR A 40 3.29 0.23 -5.11
CA THR A 40 2.05 0.92 -5.46
C THR A 40 1.66 0.69 -6.93
N GLN A 41 2.63 0.66 -7.85
CA GLN A 41 2.38 0.30 -9.25
C GLN A 41 1.87 -1.13 -9.42
N HIS A 42 2.43 -2.09 -8.66
CA HIS A 42 1.95 -3.47 -8.69
C HIS A 42 0.49 -3.56 -8.24
N ILE A 43 0.13 -2.89 -7.13
CA ILE A 43 -1.25 -2.87 -6.63
C ILE A 43 -2.17 -2.17 -7.64
N GLY A 44 -1.77 -1.01 -8.19
CA GLY A 44 -2.55 -0.29 -9.22
C GLY A 44 -2.81 -1.13 -10.48
N ALA A 45 -1.81 -1.85 -10.97
CA ALA A 45 -1.98 -2.78 -12.08
C ALA A 45 -3.00 -3.89 -11.75
N GLN A 46 -3.02 -4.37 -10.50
CA GLN A 46 -4.01 -5.36 -10.06
C GLN A 46 -5.40 -4.75 -9.88
N ILE A 47 -5.54 -3.51 -9.39
CA ILE A 47 -6.81 -2.76 -9.33
C ILE A 47 -7.41 -2.65 -10.74
N GLY A 48 -6.59 -2.36 -11.75
CA GLY A 48 -7.04 -2.32 -13.15
C GLY A 48 -7.67 -3.64 -13.62
N LYS A 49 -7.05 -4.78 -13.26
CA LYS A 49 -7.60 -6.11 -13.57
C LYS A 49 -8.89 -6.38 -12.78
N ASP A 50 -8.91 -6.03 -11.50
CA ASP A 50 -10.08 -6.24 -10.63
C ASP A 50 -11.29 -5.42 -11.09
N LYS A 51 -11.06 -4.18 -11.55
CA LYS A 51 -12.07 -3.34 -12.20
C LYS A 51 -12.63 -4.00 -13.46
N GLN A 52 -11.77 -4.58 -14.29
CA GLN A 52 -12.18 -5.27 -15.50
C GLN A 52 -13.04 -6.50 -15.18
N GLU A 53 -12.59 -7.36 -14.26
CA GLU A 53 -13.35 -8.54 -13.84
C GLU A 53 -14.71 -8.15 -13.23
N PHE A 54 -14.73 -7.12 -12.39
CA PHE A 54 -15.95 -6.57 -11.82
C PHE A 54 -16.91 -6.07 -12.91
N ALA A 55 -16.42 -5.29 -13.89
CA ALA A 55 -17.24 -4.76 -14.97
C ALA A 55 -17.84 -5.87 -15.85
N ILE A 56 -17.09 -6.96 -16.09
CA ILE A 56 -17.58 -8.14 -16.82
C ILE A 56 -18.70 -8.82 -16.02
N ALA A 57 -18.47 -9.09 -14.73
CA ALA A 57 -19.45 -9.77 -13.89
C ALA A 57 -20.73 -8.95 -13.70
N ASP A 58 -20.62 -7.63 -13.53
CA ASP A 58 -21.74 -6.69 -13.46
C ASP A 58 -22.53 -6.68 -14.78
N SER A 59 -21.85 -6.50 -15.91
CA SER A 59 -22.47 -6.48 -17.24
C SER A 59 -23.22 -7.77 -17.54
N CYS A 60 -22.62 -8.93 -17.21
CA CYS A 60 -23.27 -10.21 -17.43
C CYS A 60 -24.41 -10.50 -16.46
N THR A 61 -24.31 -10.01 -15.22
CA THR A 61 -25.44 -10.05 -14.28
C THR A 61 -26.64 -9.30 -14.85
N VAL A 62 -26.43 -8.07 -15.34
CA VAL A 62 -27.47 -7.26 -15.99
C VAL A 62 -28.04 -7.97 -17.23
N TYR A 63 -27.17 -8.52 -18.08
CA TYR A 63 -27.57 -9.31 -19.26
C TYR A 63 -28.54 -10.44 -18.89
N PHE A 64 -28.20 -11.27 -17.89
CA PHE A 64 -29.07 -12.38 -17.49
C PHE A 64 -30.39 -11.93 -16.89
N TYR A 65 -30.42 -10.85 -16.10
CA TYR A 65 -31.68 -10.28 -15.60
C TYR A 65 -32.61 -9.85 -16.74
N GLN A 66 -32.07 -9.17 -17.74
CA GLN A 66 -32.83 -8.73 -18.92
C GLN A 66 -33.36 -9.92 -19.73
N HIS A 67 -32.54 -10.94 -19.98
CA HIS A 67 -32.92 -12.11 -20.77
C HIS A 67 -33.92 -13.02 -20.04
N LEU A 68 -33.82 -13.15 -18.72
CA LEU A 68 -34.70 -14.00 -17.92
C LEU A 68 -36.04 -13.36 -17.57
N LYS A 69 -36.28 -12.10 -17.94
CA LYS A 69 -37.45 -11.29 -17.53
C LYS A 69 -37.73 -11.34 -16.02
N LYS A 70 -36.70 -11.61 -15.20
CA LYS A 70 -36.80 -11.57 -13.74
C LYS A 70 -36.78 -10.10 -13.31
N LYS A 71 -37.62 -9.73 -12.32
CA LYS A 71 -37.67 -8.35 -11.79
C LYS A 71 -36.26 -7.86 -11.46
N PRO A 72 -35.95 -6.58 -11.72
CA PRO A 72 -34.65 -6.00 -11.38
C PRO A 72 -34.37 -6.16 -9.87
N ARG A 73 -33.09 -6.35 -9.54
CA ARG A 73 -32.54 -6.57 -8.19
C ARG A 73 -33.11 -5.57 -7.17
N ALA A 74 -33.33 -6.01 -5.93
CA ALA A 74 -33.65 -5.12 -4.82
C ALA A 74 -32.57 -4.04 -4.70
N GLU A 75 -33.00 -2.80 -4.43
CA GLU A 75 -32.15 -1.62 -4.39
C GLU A 75 -31.17 -1.75 -3.21
N VAL A 76 -29.91 -2.12 -3.51
CA VAL A 76 -28.84 -2.20 -2.52
C VAL A 76 -28.33 -0.76 -2.29
N GLU A 77 -28.14 -0.37 -1.03
CA GLU A 77 -27.58 0.93 -0.64
C GLU A 77 -26.35 1.25 -1.49
N ARG A 78 -26.47 2.35 -2.24
CA ARG A 78 -25.52 2.72 -3.29
C ARG A 78 -24.29 3.34 -2.65
N ILE A 79 -23.23 2.56 -2.51
CA ILE A 79 -21.91 3.11 -2.85
C ILE A 79 -22.07 3.61 -4.29
N HIS A 80 -21.79 4.88 -4.53
CA HIS A 80 -22.01 5.56 -5.81
C HIS A 80 -21.07 4.99 -6.88
N PHE A 81 -21.33 3.77 -7.36
CA PHE A 81 -20.65 3.18 -8.49
C PHE A 81 -21.30 3.77 -9.74
N ALA A 82 -20.62 4.72 -10.38
CA ALA A 82 -20.94 5.04 -11.76
C ALA A 82 -20.65 3.78 -12.58
N PRO A 83 -21.64 3.16 -13.26
CA PRO A 83 -21.39 2.00 -14.08
C PRO A 83 -20.33 2.37 -15.11
N LEU A 84 -19.11 1.82 -14.99
CA LEU A 84 -18.12 1.85 -16.07
C LEU A 84 -18.70 1.21 -17.34
N SER A 85 -19.72 0.35 -17.17
CA SER A 85 -20.59 -0.10 -18.23
C SER A 85 -21.43 1.07 -18.77
N LYS A 86 -20.88 1.78 -19.75
CA LYS A 86 -21.70 2.17 -20.90
C LYS A 86 -22.39 0.90 -21.38
N THR A 87 -23.72 0.89 -21.33
CA THR A 87 -24.57 -0.13 -21.93
C THR A 87 -24.04 -0.41 -23.33
N GLY A 88 -23.33 -1.53 -23.56
CA GLY A 88 -22.66 -1.76 -24.84
C GLY A 88 -21.40 -2.62 -24.88
N LEU A 89 -20.84 -3.07 -23.76
CA LEU A 89 -19.79 -4.11 -23.81
C LEU A 89 -20.45 -5.46 -24.09
N ASN A 90 -20.36 -5.90 -25.35
CA ASN A 90 -20.95 -7.14 -25.83
C ASN A 90 -20.07 -8.34 -25.43
N TYR A 91 -20.12 -8.71 -24.16
CA TYR A 91 -19.50 -9.95 -23.68
C TYR A 91 -20.39 -11.14 -24.01
N ASP A 92 -19.77 -12.26 -24.41
CA ASP A 92 -20.47 -13.53 -24.54
C ASP A 92 -20.73 -14.12 -23.15
N CYS A 93 -21.74 -13.58 -22.47
CA CYS A 93 -22.07 -13.93 -21.09
C CYS A 93 -22.51 -15.37 -20.92
N GLY A 94 -23.10 -15.99 -21.95
CA GLY A 94 -23.44 -17.42 -21.95
C GLY A 94 -22.19 -18.30 -21.93
N LYS A 95 -21.11 -17.87 -22.60
CA LYS A 95 -19.81 -18.56 -22.54
C LYS A 95 -19.04 -18.28 -21.25
N LEU A 96 -19.09 -17.05 -20.74
CA LEU A 96 -18.38 -16.65 -19.52
C LEU A 96 -19.02 -17.26 -18.26
N PHE A 97 -20.34 -17.36 -18.25
CA PHE A 97 -21.11 -17.89 -17.12
C PHE A 97 -22.13 -18.93 -17.61
N PRO A 98 -21.67 -20.15 -17.95
CA PRO A 98 -22.53 -21.20 -18.52
C PRO A 98 -23.64 -21.67 -17.56
N GLU A 99 -23.49 -21.46 -16.26
CA GLU A 99 -24.50 -21.78 -15.24
C GLU A 99 -25.53 -20.64 -15.06
N GLY A 100 -25.35 -19.54 -15.79
CA GLY A 100 -26.32 -18.45 -15.89
C GLY A 100 -26.26 -17.45 -14.74
N LEU A 101 -27.42 -16.95 -14.34
CA LEU A 101 -27.56 -15.77 -13.47
C LEU A 101 -26.90 -15.94 -12.08
N GLU A 102 -27.01 -17.10 -11.45
CA GLU A 102 -26.47 -17.27 -10.09
C GLU A 102 -24.95 -17.26 -10.10
N GLN A 103 -24.31 -17.88 -11.10
CA GLN A 103 -22.87 -17.83 -11.28
C GLN A 103 -22.38 -16.40 -11.58
N ALA A 104 -23.12 -15.65 -12.40
CA ALA A 104 -22.81 -14.24 -12.65
C ALA A 104 -22.93 -13.38 -11.37
N ARG A 105 -23.93 -13.65 -10.52
CA ARG A 105 -24.10 -12.96 -9.23
C ARG A 105 -23.01 -13.30 -8.23
N GLU A 106 -22.62 -14.57 -8.14
CA GLU A 106 -21.51 -15.01 -7.31
C GLU A 106 -20.21 -14.34 -7.76
N ALA A 107 -19.93 -14.36 -9.06
CA ALA A 107 -18.78 -13.67 -9.63
C ALA A 107 -18.83 -12.16 -9.36
N PHE A 108 -20.01 -11.53 -9.44
CA PHE A 108 -20.19 -10.12 -9.10
C PHE A 108 -19.84 -9.85 -7.63
N GLY A 109 -20.35 -10.66 -6.70
CA GLY A 109 -20.02 -10.52 -5.28
C GLY A 109 -18.53 -10.70 -4.99
N ASN A 110 -17.92 -11.74 -5.58
CA ASN A 110 -16.51 -12.05 -5.39
C ASN A 110 -15.58 -10.98 -5.99
N THR A 111 -15.89 -10.48 -7.20
CA THR A 111 -15.11 -9.41 -7.85
C THR A 111 -15.26 -8.09 -7.11
N GLN A 112 -16.45 -7.79 -6.56
CA GLN A 112 -16.65 -6.61 -5.72
C GLN A 112 -15.77 -6.66 -4.46
N GLN A 113 -15.74 -7.81 -3.77
CA GLN A 113 -14.93 -7.97 -2.57
C GLN A 113 -13.44 -7.84 -2.87
N ARG A 114 -12.95 -8.49 -3.95
CA ARG A 114 -11.54 -8.38 -4.36
C ARG A 114 -11.16 -6.95 -4.73
N LEU A 115 -11.98 -6.26 -5.52
CA LEU A 115 -11.73 -4.87 -5.90
C LEU A 115 -11.69 -3.95 -4.67
N SER A 116 -12.65 -4.11 -3.75
CA SER A 116 -12.68 -3.36 -2.49
C SER A 116 -11.41 -3.59 -1.68
N LEU A 117 -10.97 -4.84 -1.55
CA LEU A 117 -9.73 -5.18 -0.85
C LEU A 117 -8.51 -4.56 -1.51
N SER A 118 -8.37 -4.67 -2.84
CA SER A 118 -7.23 -4.08 -3.57
C SER A 118 -7.15 -2.56 -3.39
N LEU A 119 -8.30 -1.87 -3.40
CA LEU A 119 -8.37 -0.42 -3.14
C LEU A 119 -8.01 -0.08 -1.69
N THR A 120 -8.50 -0.85 -0.71
CA THR A 120 -8.13 -0.67 0.71
C THR A 120 -6.64 -0.93 0.93
N PHE A 121 -6.07 -1.94 0.25
CA PHE A 121 -4.64 -2.22 0.32
C PHE A 121 -3.82 -1.07 -0.26
N TYR A 122 -4.23 -0.56 -1.42
CA TYR A 122 -3.58 0.61 -2.03
C TYR A 122 -3.62 1.82 -1.12
N GLN A 123 -4.76 2.11 -0.51
CA GLN A 123 -4.88 3.15 0.51
C GLN A 123 -3.90 2.94 1.67
N MET A 124 -3.75 1.71 2.15
CA MET A 124 -2.79 1.41 3.22
C MET A 124 -1.33 1.59 2.79
N ALA A 125 -0.99 1.24 1.55
CA ALA A 125 0.34 1.49 1.00
C ALA A 125 0.65 3.00 0.93
N LEU A 126 -0.34 3.81 0.54
CA LEU A 126 -0.24 5.28 0.55
C LEU A 126 -0.05 5.83 1.97
N VAL A 127 -0.89 5.41 2.93
CA VAL A 127 -0.78 5.82 4.35
C VAL A 127 0.58 5.47 4.96
N GLY A 128 1.26 4.43 4.45
CA GLY A 128 2.60 4.06 4.89
C GLY A 128 3.70 5.06 4.51
N ASP A 129 3.45 5.94 3.53
CA ASP A 129 4.30 7.07 3.13
C ASP A 129 3.85 8.29 3.95
N GLY A 130 4.33 8.36 5.19
CA GLY A 130 3.75 9.19 6.23
C GLY A 130 3.98 10.68 6.05
N ASP A 131 4.97 11.07 5.24
CA ASP A 131 5.24 12.45 4.88
C ASP A 131 4.81 12.81 3.43
N ASP A 132 4.06 11.93 2.78
CA ASP A 132 3.51 12.07 1.41
C ASP A 132 4.58 12.34 0.33
N ASN A 133 5.83 11.90 0.54
CA ASN A 133 6.95 12.21 -0.36
C ASN A 133 7.08 11.23 -1.54
N GLN A 134 6.23 10.20 -1.60
CA GLN A 134 6.20 9.09 -2.57
C GLN A 134 7.41 8.14 -2.46
N GLU A 135 8.00 8.03 -1.29
CA GLU A 135 9.11 7.14 -0.97
C GLU A 135 8.94 6.58 0.44
N TYR A 136 9.38 5.34 0.67
CA TYR A 136 9.50 4.85 2.04
C TYR A 136 10.90 5.16 2.56
N SER A 137 10.98 5.95 3.63
CA SER A 137 12.16 6.00 4.48
C SER A 137 12.41 4.64 5.14
N ALA A 138 13.59 4.48 5.74
CA ALA A 138 13.93 3.26 6.48
C ALA A 138 12.98 3.00 7.67
N GLN A 139 12.48 4.05 8.31
CA GLN A 139 11.52 3.93 9.40
C GLN A 139 10.14 3.51 8.89
N GLU A 140 9.69 4.13 7.79
CA GLU A 140 8.38 3.84 7.19
C GLU A 140 8.28 2.43 6.66
N ILE A 141 9.31 1.93 5.98
CA ILE A 141 9.30 0.54 5.54
C ILE A 141 9.24 -0.42 6.73
N GLN A 142 9.93 -0.10 7.83
CA GLN A 142 9.93 -0.95 9.02
C GLN A 142 8.53 -0.96 9.65
N ASP A 143 7.88 0.20 9.73
CA ASP A 143 6.53 0.32 10.27
C ASP A 143 5.48 -0.36 9.38
N VAL A 144 5.62 -0.26 8.05
CA VAL A 144 4.75 -0.95 7.07
C VAL A 144 4.92 -2.46 7.17
N LEU A 145 6.16 -2.96 7.25
CA LEU A 145 6.41 -4.39 7.43
C LEU A 145 5.86 -4.89 8.77
N GLU A 146 6.07 -4.14 9.85
CA GLU A 146 5.52 -4.47 11.18
C GLU A 146 3.99 -4.51 11.17
N ALA A 147 3.34 -3.53 10.52
CA ALA A 147 1.89 -3.49 10.35
C ALA A 147 1.34 -4.73 9.64
N PHE A 148 2.17 -5.35 8.82
CA PHE A 148 1.85 -6.60 8.13
C PHE A 148 2.50 -7.84 8.75
N GLY A 149 3.02 -7.76 9.97
CA GLY A 149 3.65 -8.89 10.65
C GLY A 149 4.87 -9.47 9.92
N LEU A 150 5.47 -8.71 9.00
CA LEU A 150 6.68 -9.08 8.28
C LEU A 150 7.92 -8.58 9.05
N PRO A 151 9.01 -9.36 9.11
CA PRO A 151 10.24 -8.91 9.74
C PRO A 151 10.96 -7.88 8.87
N TYR A 152 11.46 -6.82 9.49
CA TYR A 152 12.46 -5.95 8.88
C TYR A 152 13.84 -6.62 8.96
N LEU A 153 14.48 -6.86 7.82
CA LEU A 153 15.82 -7.47 7.77
C LEU A 153 16.82 -6.44 7.29
N ASP A 154 17.60 -5.91 8.22
CA ASP A 154 18.64 -4.93 7.92
C ASP A 154 19.60 -5.45 6.82
N GLY A 155 19.85 -4.62 5.82
CA GLY A 155 20.67 -4.97 4.65
C GLY A 155 19.99 -5.80 3.55
N LEU A 156 18.67 -6.05 3.60
CA LEU A 156 17.95 -6.57 2.45
C LEU A 156 18.09 -5.63 1.24
N PRO A 157 18.38 -6.15 0.03
CA PRO A 157 18.27 -5.37 -1.20
C PRO A 157 16.82 -4.86 -1.38
N HIS A 158 16.65 -3.67 -1.96
CA HIS A 158 15.33 -3.05 -2.20
C HIS A 158 14.32 -4.00 -2.84
N GLY A 159 14.76 -4.78 -3.84
CA GLY A 159 13.90 -5.77 -4.52
C GLY A 159 13.35 -6.86 -3.60
N GLY A 160 14.03 -7.18 -2.48
CA GLY A 160 13.54 -8.13 -1.49
C GLY A 160 12.31 -7.62 -0.75
N TYR A 161 12.27 -6.33 -0.41
CA TYR A 161 11.10 -5.70 0.22
C TYR A 161 9.92 -5.62 -0.74
N VAL A 162 10.16 -5.29 -2.02
CA VAL A 162 9.12 -5.31 -3.05
C VAL A 162 8.50 -6.70 -3.19
N ILE A 163 9.32 -7.75 -3.28
CA ILE A 163 8.84 -9.14 -3.38
C ILE A 163 8.00 -9.52 -2.14
N ALA A 164 8.45 -9.16 -0.93
CA ALA A 164 7.74 -9.47 0.29
C ALA A 164 6.37 -8.79 0.34
N LEU A 165 6.32 -7.48 0.06
CA LEU A 165 5.08 -6.69 0.10
C LEU A 165 4.09 -7.10 -1.00
N THR A 166 4.57 -7.32 -2.24
CA THR A 166 3.72 -7.78 -3.35
C THR A 166 3.19 -9.20 -3.13
N GLY A 167 4.03 -10.13 -2.65
CA GLY A 167 3.59 -11.48 -2.31
C GLY A 167 2.57 -11.51 -1.18
N LEU A 168 2.75 -10.65 -0.16
CA LEU A 168 1.77 -10.47 0.90
C LEU A 168 0.43 -9.94 0.37
N PHE A 169 0.48 -8.90 -0.47
CA PHE A 169 -0.71 -8.35 -1.13
C PHE A 169 -1.48 -9.43 -1.90
N GLU A 170 -0.78 -10.22 -2.72
CA GLU A 170 -1.38 -11.31 -3.48
C GLU A 170 -2.04 -12.35 -2.56
N SER A 171 -1.38 -12.72 -1.46
CA SER A 171 -1.93 -13.66 -0.47
C SER A 171 -3.23 -13.15 0.17
N ILE A 172 -3.23 -11.91 0.67
CA ILE A 172 -4.38 -11.30 1.35
C ILE A 172 -5.54 -11.08 0.38
N ARG A 173 -5.24 -10.65 -0.86
CA ARG A 173 -6.24 -10.45 -1.90
C ARG A 173 -6.90 -11.76 -2.32
N ASN A 174 -6.12 -12.83 -2.51
CA ASN A 174 -6.64 -14.11 -2.95
C ASN A 174 -7.55 -14.76 -1.89
N GLU A 175 -7.24 -14.57 -0.61
CA GLU A 175 -8.03 -15.09 0.51
C GLU A 175 -9.09 -14.11 1.04
N VAL A 176 -9.18 -12.90 0.48
CA VAL A 176 -10.13 -11.84 0.88
C VAL A 176 -10.05 -11.51 2.38
N GLN A 177 -8.82 -11.39 2.91
CA GLN A 177 -8.57 -11.22 4.34
C GLN A 177 -8.62 -9.74 4.80
N PHE A 178 -9.80 -9.11 4.78
CA PHE A 178 -9.97 -7.72 5.24
C PHE A 178 -9.48 -7.48 6.68
N LYS A 179 -9.60 -8.47 7.56
CA LYS A 179 -9.16 -8.35 8.95
C LYS A 179 -7.69 -7.96 9.05
N PHE A 180 -6.84 -8.56 8.23
CA PHE A 180 -5.39 -8.30 8.25
C PHE A 180 -5.07 -6.85 7.85
N LEU A 181 -5.79 -6.31 6.87
CA LEU A 181 -5.69 -4.91 6.47
C LEU A 181 -6.11 -3.96 7.59
N MET A 182 -7.22 -4.25 8.26
CA MET A 182 -7.71 -3.39 9.35
C MET A 182 -6.77 -3.40 10.56
N GLU A 183 -6.21 -4.56 10.90
CA GLU A 183 -5.22 -4.68 11.97
C GLU A 183 -3.93 -3.92 11.62
N GLY A 184 -3.43 -4.07 10.40
CA GLY A 184 -2.24 -3.34 9.95
C GLY A 184 -2.45 -1.82 9.90
N MET A 185 -3.59 -1.36 9.39
CA MET A 185 -3.94 0.06 9.41
C MET A 185 -3.97 0.62 10.84
N GLN A 186 -4.51 -0.16 11.80
CA GLN A 186 -4.50 0.24 13.21
C GLN A 186 -3.08 0.36 13.78
N VAL A 187 -2.15 -0.51 13.38
CA VAL A 187 -0.73 -0.41 13.76
C VAL A 187 -0.12 0.89 13.25
N LEU A 188 -0.31 1.20 11.96
CA LEU A 188 0.17 2.46 11.37
C LEU A 188 -0.46 3.68 12.07
N MET A 189 -1.77 3.68 12.29
CA MET A 189 -2.43 4.77 12.99
C MET A 189 -1.89 4.99 14.41
N ASN A 190 -1.59 3.92 15.14
CA ASN A 190 -0.99 4.01 16.48
C ASN A 190 0.41 4.63 16.47
N LYS A 191 1.14 4.48 15.37
CA LYS A 191 2.48 5.07 15.15
C LYS A 191 2.42 6.51 14.63
N GLY A 192 1.25 7.01 14.27
CA GLY A 192 1.03 8.41 13.88
C GLY A 192 0.67 8.62 12.42
N TYR A 193 0.72 7.58 11.58
CA TYR A 193 0.33 7.64 10.17
C TYR A 193 -1.16 7.97 10.02
N ARG A 194 -1.50 8.80 9.04
CA ARG A 194 -2.87 9.25 8.79
C ARG A 194 -3.13 9.25 7.30
N PHE A 195 -4.37 8.99 6.93
CA PHE A 195 -4.84 9.19 5.57
C PHE A 195 -4.95 10.69 5.28
N THR A 196 -4.21 11.15 4.26
CA THR A 196 -4.07 12.55 3.90
C THR A 196 -4.93 12.93 2.69
N ASP A 197 -5.05 14.22 2.40
CA ASP A 197 -5.65 14.69 1.16
C ASP A 197 -4.83 14.25 -0.07
N THR A 198 -3.52 14.07 0.09
CA THR A 198 -2.62 13.56 -0.95
C THR A 198 -2.96 12.10 -1.27
N ASP A 199 -3.13 11.27 -0.24
CA ASP A 199 -3.57 9.88 -0.38
C ASP A 199 -4.93 9.79 -1.07
N GLN A 200 -5.87 10.64 -0.66
CA GLN A 200 -7.20 10.68 -1.25
C GLN A 200 -7.13 11.05 -2.74
N ALA A 201 -6.28 11.99 -3.13
CA ALA A 201 -6.07 12.34 -4.52
C ALA A 201 -5.44 11.18 -5.31
N ALA A 202 -4.50 10.44 -4.73
CA ALA A 202 -3.89 9.27 -5.34
C ALA A 202 -4.88 8.11 -5.50
N LEU A 203 -5.67 7.81 -4.46
CA LEU A 203 -6.73 6.81 -4.51
C LEU A 203 -7.81 7.17 -5.54
N ASN A 204 -8.16 8.45 -5.65
CA ASN A 204 -9.13 8.90 -6.66
C ASN A 204 -8.63 8.68 -8.10
N ARG A 205 -7.33 8.72 -8.35
CA ARG A 205 -6.77 8.36 -9.67
C ARG A 205 -6.97 6.87 -9.97
N GLU A 206 -6.86 6.01 -8.96
CA GLU A 206 -7.13 4.58 -9.07
C GLU A 206 -8.62 4.24 -9.09
N LEU A 207 -9.52 5.14 -8.67
CA LEU A 207 -10.97 4.94 -8.71
C LEU A 207 -11.58 5.33 -10.06
N ASN A 208 -11.10 6.42 -10.66
CA ASN A 208 -11.58 6.92 -11.95
C ASN A 208 -11.04 6.12 -13.16
#